data_AF-A0A942KUG3-F1
#
_entry.id   AF-A0A942KUG3-F1
#
_cell.length_a   1.000
_cell.length_b   1.000
_cell.length_c   1.000
_cell.angle_alpha   90.00
_cell.angle_beta   90.00
_cell.angle_gamma   90.00
#
_symmetry.space_group_name_H-M   'P 1'
#
loop_
_entity.id
_entity.type
_entity.pdbx_description
1 polymer ?
#
loop_
_entity_poly.entity_id
_entity_poly.type
_entity_poly.pdbx_seq_one_letter_code
_entity_poly.pdbx_strand_id
1 'polypeptide(L)'
;MFDCPELVKKLACGLPGREETLELLTAAKDCSGPEAARAVFNYTGDADYLIRSRAWVSLKRMAPASLVPELMTSLAMEHDLEFRLRCVDVLGAVGDQAVVGQVGAFLADPDPLVVRAVVWALGEIGGEKAASLLLEFAASPAGRIIRREVVAEAVARALAGLPEDQRIEWLRQKEAASLRVRQYLQGLSLEVGPLPRFSPYPAPDYFRLQCKIREISFQTFKNIMEK
;
A
#
# COMPACT_ATOMS: atom_id res chain seq x y z
N MET A 1 17.46 -22.36 1.20
CA MET A 1 16.20 -22.03 1.88
C MET A 1 16.62 -21.53 3.25
N PHE A 2 16.49 -20.23 3.53
CA PHE A 2 16.90 -19.69 4.83
C PHE A 2 15.90 -20.14 5.89
N ASP A 3 16.39 -20.60 7.04
CA ASP A 3 15.53 -20.90 8.18
C ASP A 3 15.11 -19.58 8.86
N CYS A 4 13.80 -19.34 8.96
CA CYS A 4 13.27 -18.05 9.42
C CYS A 4 13.73 -17.66 10.84
N PRO A 5 13.82 -18.57 11.83
CA PRO A 5 14.37 -18.26 13.15
C PRO A 5 15.84 -17.86 13.12
N GLU A 6 16.66 -18.45 12.24
CA GLU A 6 18.07 -18.08 12.09
C GLU A 6 18.20 -16.71 11.42
N LEU A 7 17.37 -16.44 10.41
CA LEU A 7 17.30 -15.14 9.75
C LEU A 7 16.90 -14.03 10.73
N VAL A 8 15.88 -14.27 11.56
CA VAL A 8 15.44 -13.33 12.60
C VAL A 8 16.58 -13.04 13.58
N LYS A 9 17.31 -14.07 14.03
CA LYS A 9 18.48 -13.87 14.90
C LYS A 9 19.54 -13.00 14.24
N LYS A 10 19.87 -13.24 12.96
CA LYS A 10 20.86 -12.44 12.23
C LYS A 10 20.43 -10.98 12.07
N LEU A 11 19.16 -10.72 11.74
CA LEU A 11 18.61 -9.36 11.68
C LEU A 11 18.56 -8.69 13.07
N ALA A 12 18.28 -9.45 14.13
CA ALA A 12 18.13 -8.92 15.49
C ALA A 12 19.46 -8.61 16.20
N CYS A 13 20.52 -9.38 15.91
CA CYS A 13 21.84 -9.12 16.48
C CYS A 13 22.42 -7.77 16.03
N GLY A 14 21.86 -7.16 14.98
CA GLY A 14 22.50 -6.10 14.22
C GLY A 14 23.78 -6.64 13.57
N LEU A 15 24.22 -5.99 12.49
CA LEU A 15 25.39 -6.38 11.68
C LEU A 15 25.05 -7.51 10.69
N PRO A 16 25.15 -7.22 9.38
CA PRO A 16 26.45 -7.23 8.67
C PRO A 16 26.57 -6.11 7.62
N GLY A 17 27.63 -6.08 6.82
CA GLY A 17 27.82 -5.08 5.75
C GLY A 17 26.61 -4.93 4.82
N ARG A 18 26.56 -3.82 4.08
CA ARG A 18 25.44 -3.41 3.21
C ARG A 18 24.83 -4.54 2.38
N GLU A 19 25.67 -5.34 1.71
CA GLU A 19 25.23 -6.40 0.80
C GLU A 19 24.54 -7.55 1.54
N GLU A 20 25.11 -8.02 2.64
CA GLU A 20 24.55 -9.12 3.42
C GLU A 20 23.22 -8.72 4.09
N THR A 21 23.10 -7.46 4.54
CA THR A 21 21.80 -6.93 5.00
C THR A 21 20.75 -6.98 3.89
N LEU A 22 21.10 -6.58 2.67
CA LEU A 22 20.17 -6.63 1.53
C LEU A 22 19.77 -8.08 1.20
N GLU A 23 20.69 -9.03 1.26
CA GLU A 23 20.41 -10.45 1.04
C GLU A 23 19.45 -11.01 2.10
N LEU A 24 19.72 -10.74 3.38
CA LEU A 24 18.86 -11.18 4.48
C LEU A 24 17.46 -10.59 4.37
N LEU A 25 17.33 -9.29 4.07
CA LEU A 25 16.02 -8.68 3.84
C LEU A 25 15.31 -9.26 2.61
N THR A 26 16.05 -9.63 1.56
CA THR A 26 15.47 -10.32 0.39
C THR A 26 14.91 -11.68 0.79
N ALA A 27 15.66 -12.44 1.58
CA ALA A 27 15.23 -13.76 2.04
C ALA A 27 14.02 -13.68 3.01
N ALA A 28 13.93 -12.59 3.79
CA ALA A 28 12.86 -12.38 4.75
C ALA A 28 11.46 -12.29 4.12
N LYS A 29 11.37 -11.93 2.83
CA LYS A 29 10.08 -11.75 2.12
C LYS A 29 9.19 -13.00 2.10
N ASP A 30 9.81 -14.18 2.19
CA ASP A 30 9.13 -15.47 2.16
C ASP A 30 8.95 -16.06 3.59
N CYS A 31 9.36 -15.31 4.63
CA CYS A 31 9.16 -15.70 6.02
C CYS A 31 7.78 -15.28 6.53
N SER A 32 7.14 -16.20 7.24
CA SER A 32 5.87 -15.95 7.94
C SER A 32 6.14 -15.85 9.44
N GLY A 33 5.67 -14.77 10.08
CA GLY A 33 5.68 -14.66 11.54
C GLY A 33 5.89 -13.23 12.06
N PRO A 34 5.37 -12.92 13.27
CA PRO A 34 5.44 -11.59 13.85
C PRO A 34 6.87 -11.15 14.19
N GLU A 35 7.74 -12.09 14.59
CA GLU A 35 9.15 -11.80 14.91
C GLU A 35 9.95 -11.40 13.66
N ALA A 36 9.75 -12.11 12.54
CA ALA A 36 10.36 -11.77 11.26
C ALA A 36 9.87 -10.41 10.76
N ALA A 37 8.57 -10.15 10.83
CA ALA A 37 8.01 -8.86 10.46
C ALA A 37 8.61 -7.74 11.30
N ARG A 38 8.72 -7.92 12.62
CA ARG A 38 9.33 -6.94 13.53
C ARG A 38 10.81 -6.69 13.21
N ALA A 39 11.56 -7.75 12.97
CA ALA A 39 12.98 -7.65 12.63
C ALA A 39 13.18 -6.83 11.35
N VAL A 40 12.39 -7.10 10.30
CA VAL A 40 12.42 -6.32 9.05
C VAL A 40 11.97 -4.87 9.28
N PHE A 41 10.95 -4.65 10.11
CA PHE A 41 10.44 -3.31 10.41
C PHE A 41 11.50 -2.36 10.98
N ASN A 42 12.45 -2.87 11.77
CA ASN A 42 13.54 -2.06 12.32
C ASN A 42 14.44 -1.43 11.24
N TYR A 43 14.49 -1.99 10.03
CA TYR A 43 15.28 -1.47 8.91
C TYR A 43 14.53 -0.45 8.04
N THR A 44 13.26 -0.17 8.33
CA THR A 44 12.45 0.80 7.57
C THR A 44 12.87 2.26 7.77
N GLY A 45 13.66 2.54 8.80
CA GLY A 45 14.26 3.84 9.08
C GLY A 45 15.77 3.91 8.80
N ASP A 46 16.35 2.89 8.13
CA ASP A 46 17.79 2.83 7.90
C ASP A 46 18.32 4.03 7.08
N ALA A 47 19.54 4.47 7.37
CA ALA A 47 20.18 5.58 6.65
C ALA A 47 20.46 5.24 5.18
N ASP A 48 20.80 3.98 4.87
CA ASP A 48 20.97 3.51 3.49
C ASP A 48 19.60 3.34 2.83
N TYR A 49 19.39 4.11 1.76
CA TYR A 49 18.18 4.09 0.97
C TYR A 49 17.83 2.70 0.43
N LEU A 50 18.83 1.89 0.05
CA LEU A 50 18.59 0.56 -0.49
C LEU A 50 18.10 -0.41 0.58
N ILE A 51 18.69 -0.36 1.77
CA ILE A 51 18.30 -1.18 2.92
C ILE A 51 16.85 -0.82 3.29
N ARG A 52 16.58 0.48 3.46
CA ARG A 52 15.24 1.00 3.75
C ARG A 52 14.20 0.57 2.71
N SER A 53 14.49 0.77 1.42
CA SER A 53 13.56 0.41 0.35
C SER A 53 13.31 -1.10 0.29
N ARG A 54 14.35 -1.91 0.50
CA ARG A 54 14.20 -3.38 0.53
C ARG A 54 13.37 -3.82 1.72
N ALA A 55 13.57 -3.25 2.92
CA ALA A 55 12.77 -3.57 4.09
C ALA A 55 11.27 -3.35 3.83
N TRP A 56 10.89 -2.22 3.23
CA TRP A 56 9.51 -1.94 2.86
C TRP A 56 8.93 -2.92 1.83
N VAL A 57 9.71 -3.27 0.81
CA VAL A 57 9.30 -4.26 -0.22
C VAL A 57 9.06 -5.62 0.44
N SER A 58 9.95 -6.05 1.33
CA SER A 58 9.81 -7.31 2.05
C SER A 58 8.57 -7.30 2.95
N LEU A 59 8.33 -6.22 3.72
CA LEU A 59 7.12 -6.09 4.55
C LEU A 59 5.83 -6.14 3.73
N LYS A 60 5.79 -5.44 2.58
CA LYS A 60 4.61 -5.47 1.70
C LYS A 60 4.30 -6.89 1.26
N ARG A 61 5.33 -7.64 0.86
CA ARG A 61 5.18 -9.03 0.40
C ARG A 61 4.81 -10.00 1.53
N MET A 62 5.34 -9.77 2.73
CA MET A 62 5.00 -10.54 3.93
C MET A 62 3.56 -10.27 4.40
N ALA A 63 3.01 -9.08 4.13
CA ALA A 63 1.69 -8.65 4.55
C ALA A 63 1.38 -8.94 6.05
N PRO A 64 2.23 -8.49 7.00
CA PRO A 64 2.15 -8.93 8.38
C PRO A 64 1.06 -8.21 9.18
N ALA A 65 -0.09 -8.87 9.35
CA ALA A 65 -1.21 -8.35 10.17
C ALA A 65 -0.78 -7.93 11.60
N SER A 66 0.24 -8.57 12.16
CA SER A 66 0.80 -8.24 13.48
C SER A 66 1.42 -6.85 13.60
N LEU A 67 1.76 -6.17 12.50
CA LEU A 67 2.33 -4.82 12.50
C LEU A 67 1.30 -3.72 12.26
N VAL A 68 0.03 -4.07 12.07
CA VAL A 68 -1.03 -3.08 11.78
C VAL A 68 -1.08 -1.95 12.83
N PRO A 69 -1.05 -2.21 14.15
CA PRO A 69 -1.06 -1.13 15.14
C PRO A 69 0.13 -0.17 15.02
N GLU A 70 1.33 -0.70 14.78
CA GLU A 70 2.54 0.10 14.65
C GLU A 70 2.60 0.87 13.33
N LEU A 71 2.15 0.27 12.22
CA LEU A 71 2.05 0.95 10.94
C LEU A 71 1.04 2.11 11.00
N MET A 72 -0.10 1.91 11.67
CA MET A 72 -1.10 2.96 11.89
C MET A 72 -0.54 4.10 12.76
N THR A 73 0.17 3.75 13.84
CA THR A 73 0.80 4.74 14.72
C THR A 73 1.87 5.53 13.97
N SER A 74 2.72 4.86 13.21
CA SER A 74 3.81 5.49 12.45
C SER A 74 3.25 6.39 11.34
N LEU A 75 2.20 5.95 10.64
CA LEU A 75 1.52 6.77 9.62
C LEU A 75 0.99 8.10 10.18
N ALA A 76 0.55 8.11 11.43
CA ALA A 76 0.03 9.30 12.12
C ALA A 76 1.13 10.23 12.67
N MET A 77 2.28 9.66 13.09
CA MET A 77 3.33 10.42 13.78
C MET A 77 4.48 10.86 12.86
N GLU A 78 4.75 10.10 11.80
CA GLU A 78 5.87 10.38 10.89
C GLU A 78 5.56 11.55 9.96
N HIS A 79 6.57 12.38 9.70
CA HIS A 79 6.48 13.50 8.76
C HIS A 79 7.13 13.21 7.41
N ASP A 80 8.01 12.20 7.33
CA ASP A 80 8.64 11.82 6.08
C ASP A 80 7.61 11.24 5.11
N LEU A 81 7.42 11.90 3.98
CA LEU A 81 6.40 11.54 3.00
C LEU A 81 6.61 10.13 2.45
N GLU A 82 7.86 9.73 2.14
CA GLU A 82 8.13 8.39 1.62
C GLU A 82 7.75 7.34 2.66
N PHE A 83 8.15 7.50 3.91
CA PHE A 83 7.83 6.59 5.00
C PHE A 83 6.31 6.41 5.15
N ARG A 84 5.56 7.52 5.22
CA ARG A 84 4.09 7.49 5.33
C ARG A 84 3.44 6.73 4.17
N LEU A 85 3.88 7.00 2.94
CA LEU A 85 3.33 6.33 1.76
C LEU A 85 3.64 4.83 1.77
N ARG A 86 4.82 4.42 2.26
CA ARG A 86 5.16 2.99 2.44
C ARG A 86 4.33 2.33 3.53
N CYS A 87 4.03 3.01 4.63
CA CYS A 87 3.11 2.50 5.65
C CYS A 87 1.74 2.19 5.04
N VAL A 88 1.18 3.13 4.28
CA VAL A 88 -0.12 2.96 3.59
C VAL A 88 -0.06 1.78 2.61
N ASP A 89 1.03 1.65 1.87
CA ASP A 89 1.23 0.55 0.91
C ASP A 89 1.27 -0.83 1.59
N VAL A 90 1.95 -0.97 2.73
CA VAL A 90 1.95 -2.22 3.51
C VAL A 90 0.58 -2.50 4.13
N LEU A 91 -0.10 -1.48 4.67
CA LEU A 91 -1.46 -1.62 5.20
C LEU A 91 -2.46 -2.09 4.13
N GLY A 92 -2.31 -1.60 2.90
CA GLY A 92 -3.04 -2.07 1.71
C GLY A 92 -2.85 -3.57 1.47
N ALA A 93 -1.59 -4.01 1.43
CA ALA A 93 -1.22 -5.41 1.19
C ALA A 93 -1.64 -6.37 2.31
N VAL A 94 -1.70 -5.91 3.57
CA VAL A 94 -2.20 -6.71 4.70
C VAL A 94 -3.66 -7.11 4.51
N GLY A 95 -4.47 -6.24 3.92
CA GLY A 95 -5.85 -6.59 3.60
C GLY A 95 -6.85 -6.57 4.76
N ASP A 96 -6.48 -6.01 5.92
CA ASP A 96 -7.32 -6.07 7.12
C ASP A 96 -8.54 -5.14 7.03
N GLN A 97 -9.73 -5.74 6.93
CA GLN A 97 -11.01 -5.03 6.90
C GLN A 97 -11.28 -4.20 8.16
N ALA A 98 -10.70 -4.59 9.31
CA ALA A 98 -10.91 -3.89 10.57
C ALA A 98 -10.38 -2.46 10.53
N VAL A 99 -9.30 -2.21 9.77
CA VAL A 99 -8.65 -0.89 9.72
C VAL A 99 -9.16 0.03 8.62
N VAL A 100 -10.10 -0.41 7.77
CA VAL A 100 -10.68 0.39 6.68
C VAL A 100 -11.11 1.80 7.14
N GLY A 101 -11.74 1.90 8.31
CA GLY A 101 -12.15 3.20 8.86
C GLY A 101 -10.98 4.08 9.31
N GLN A 102 -9.94 3.47 9.89
CA GLN A 102 -8.76 4.19 10.37
C GLN A 102 -7.88 4.65 9.20
N VAL A 103 -7.64 3.78 8.22
CA VAL A 103 -6.95 4.11 6.96
C VAL A 103 -7.73 5.19 6.20
N GLY A 104 -9.06 5.07 6.14
CA GLY A 104 -9.93 6.06 5.50
C GLY A 104 -9.87 7.47 6.09
N ALA A 105 -9.46 7.63 7.36
CA ALA A 105 -9.27 8.95 7.96
C ALA A 105 -8.20 9.78 7.23
N PHE A 106 -7.22 9.12 6.61
CA PHE A 106 -6.16 9.77 5.84
C PHE A 106 -6.60 10.19 4.42
N LEU A 107 -7.87 10.01 4.05
CA LEU A 107 -8.45 10.66 2.86
C LEU A 107 -8.57 12.19 3.04
N ALA A 108 -8.45 12.68 4.28
CA ALA A 108 -8.41 14.10 4.62
C ALA A 108 -6.97 14.62 4.79
N ASP A 109 -5.95 13.85 4.40
CA ASP A 109 -4.55 14.27 4.54
C ASP A 109 -4.26 15.53 3.70
N PRO A 110 -3.44 16.47 4.21
CA PRO A 110 -3.07 17.65 3.44
C PRO A 110 -2.21 17.33 2.22
N ASP A 111 -1.50 16.20 2.19
CA ASP A 111 -0.67 15.80 1.05
C ASP A 111 -1.48 14.96 0.03
N PRO A 112 -1.69 15.44 -1.22
CA PRO A 112 -2.44 14.70 -2.23
C PRO A 112 -1.82 13.33 -2.60
N LEU A 113 -0.51 13.15 -2.42
CA LEU A 113 0.14 11.86 -2.66
C LEU A 113 -0.28 10.84 -1.60
N VAL A 114 -0.44 11.26 -0.35
CA VAL A 114 -0.95 10.40 0.73
C VAL A 114 -2.40 10.04 0.47
N VAL A 115 -3.25 11.02 0.12
CA VAL A 115 -4.64 10.75 -0.24
C VAL A 115 -4.75 9.74 -1.38
N ARG A 116 -3.91 9.88 -2.42
CA ARG A 116 -3.87 8.92 -3.54
C ARG A 116 -3.44 7.52 -3.08
N ALA A 117 -2.44 7.41 -2.21
CA ALA A 117 -2.01 6.13 -1.67
C ALA A 117 -3.11 5.47 -0.83
N VAL A 118 -3.83 6.25 -0.03
CA VAL A 118 -4.95 5.77 0.79
C VAL A 118 -6.10 5.27 -0.08
N VAL A 119 -6.45 5.99 -1.15
CA VAL A 119 -7.43 5.52 -2.14
C VAL A 119 -7.03 4.14 -2.67
N TRP A 120 -5.75 3.96 -3.00
CA TRP A 120 -5.28 2.68 -3.52
C TRP A 120 -5.28 1.57 -2.46
N ALA A 121 -4.78 1.84 -1.26
CA ALA A 121 -4.73 0.89 -0.17
C ALA A 121 -6.14 0.43 0.25
N LEU A 122 -7.13 1.32 0.24
CA LEU A 122 -8.53 0.93 0.45
C LEU A 122 -9.04 0.00 -0.66
N GLY A 123 -8.61 0.21 -1.90
CA GLY A 123 -8.88 -0.70 -3.01
C GLY A 123 -8.25 -2.10 -2.82
N GLU A 124 -7.02 -2.16 -2.30
CA GLU A 124 -6.31 -3.42 -2.01
C GLU A 124 -6.85 -4.15 -0.77
N ILE A 125 -7.19 -3.41 0.29
CA ILE A 125 -7.88 -3.96 1.46
C ILE A 125 -9.20 -4.59 1.02
N GLY A 126 -9.94 -3.84 0.21
CA GLY A 126 -11.16 -4.25 -0.44
C GLY A 126 -12.37 -4.37 0.46
N GLY A 127 -13.37 -5.11 0.02
CA GLY A 127 -14.65 -5.24 0.71
C GLY A 127 -15.59 -4.05 0.50
N GLU A 128 -16.87 -4.29 0.79
CA GLU A 128 -17.95 -3.30 0.59
C GLU A 128 -17.76 -2.02 1.41
N LYS A 129 -17.12 -2.14 2.58
CA LYS A 129 -16.86 -0.99 3.45
C LYS A 129 -15.84 -0.05 2.82
N ALA A 130 -14.75 -0.58 2.26
CA ALA A 130 -13.76 0.22 1.57
C ALA A 130 -14.34 0.84 0.29
N ALA A 131 -15.10 0.05 -0.48
CA ALA A 131 -15.79 0.55 -1.68
C ALA A 131 -16.78 1.69 -1.36
N SER A 132 -17.51 1.58 -0.24
CA SER A 132 -18.42 2.64 0.22
C SER A 132 -17.66 3.93 0.54
N LEU A 133 -16.59 3.84 1.33
CA LEU A 133 -15.76 5.00 1.69
C LEU A 133 -15.16 5.66 0.44
N LEU A 134 -14.67 4.87 -0.52
CA LEU A 134 -14.11 5.37 -1.76
C LEU A 134 -15.15 6.15 -2.58
N LEU A 135 -16.37 5.62 -2.74
CA LEU A 135 -17.44 6.29 -3.48
C LEU A 135 -17.90 7.57 -2.78
N GLU A 136 -18.04 7.55 -1.46
CA GLU A 136 -18.41 8.73 -0.66
C GLU A 136 -17.35 9.82 -0.78
N PHE A 137 -16.08 9.45 -0.68
CA PHE A 137 -14.96 10.36 -0.89
C PHE A 137 -14.98 10.96 -2.30
N ALA A 138 -15.11 10.13 -3.33
CA ALA A 138 -15.10 10.57 -4.73
C ALA A 138 -16.27 11.50 -5.08
N ALA A 139 -17.44 11.24 -4.49
CA ALA A 139 -18.63 12.06 -4.65
C ALA A 139 -18.58 13.38 -3.86
N SER A 140 -17.61 13.54 -2.96
CA SER A 140 -17.41 14.76 -2.18
C SER A 140 -16.53 15.79 -2.92
N PRO A 141 -16.55 17.07 -2.52
CA PRO A 141 -15.60 18.07 -3.03
C PRO A 141 -14.13 17.69 -2.83
N ALA A 142 -13.79 17.02 -1.73
CA ALA A 142 -12.43 16.59 -1.42
C ALA A 142 -11.94 15.52 -2.41
N GLY A 143 -12.85 14.66 -2.90
CA GLY A 143 -12.53 13.61 -3.87
C GLY A 143 -12.03 14.12 -5.22
N ARG A 144 -12.32 15.38 -5.57
CA ARG A 144 -11.95 15.98 -6.87
C ARG A 144 -10.45 16.14 -7.08
N ILE A 145 -9.65 16.06 -6.01
CA ILE A 145 -8.19 16.10 -6.10
C ILE A 145 -7.63 14.83 -6.77
N ILE A 146 -8.38 13.72 -6.73
CA ILE A 146 -8.01 12.46 -7.37
C ILE A 146 -8.83 12.30 -8.66
N ARG A 147 -8.16 11.80 -9.72
CA ARG A 147 -8.83 11.51 -10.99
C ARG A 147 -9.89 10.42 -10.80
N ARG A 148 -11.04 10.58 -11.48
CA ARG A 148 -12.18 9.66 -11.34
C ARG A 148 -11.80 8.22 -11.68
N GLU A 149 -10.94 8.03 -12.67
CA GLU A 149 -10.48 6.71 -13.14
C GLU A 149 -9.67 5.97 -12.07
N VAL A 150 -8.88 6.69 -11.27
CA VAL A 150 -8.08 6.10 -10.17
C VAL A 150 -9.01 5.55 -9.10
N VAL A 151 -10.01 6.34 -8.70
CA VAL A 151 -10.96 5.91 -7.68
C VAL A 151 -11.89 4.82 -8.23
N ALA A 152 -12.28 4.90 -9.51
CA ALA A 152 -13.04 3.84 -10.19
C ALA A 152 -12.33 2.49 -10.10
N GLU A 153 -11.03 2.49 -10.40
CA GLU A 153 -10.22 1.29 -10.34
C GLU A 153 -10.08 0.76 -8.91
N ALA A 154 -9.86 1.65 -7.94
CA ALA A 154 -9.81 1.26 -6.53
C ALA A 154 -11.14 0.65 -6.05
N VAL A 155 -12.29 1.22 -6.44
CA VAL A 155 -13.62 0.67 -6.15
C VAL A 155 -13.81 -0.70 -6.81
N ALA A 156 -13.42 -0.83 -8.08
CA ALA A 156 -13.50 -2.10 -8.81
C ALA A 156 -12.67 -3.19 -8.12
N ARG A 157 -11.45 -2.85 -7.68
CA ARG A 157 -10.57 -3.73 -6.90
C ARG A 157 -11.18 -4.10 -5.56
N ALA A 158 -11.76 -3.13 -4.85
CA ALA A 158 -12.37 -3.40 -3.56
C ALA A 158 -13.53 -4.39 -3.66
N LEU A 159 -14.29 -4.33 -4.75
CA LEU A 159 -15.41 -5.23 -5.04
C LEU A 159 -14.99 -6.48 -5.81
N ALA A 160 -13.70 -6.69 -6.10
CA ALA A 160 -13.23 -7.81 -6.93
C ALA A 160 -13.55 -9.18 -6.32
N GLY A 161 -13.62 -9.27 -4.99
CA GLY A 161 -13.98 -10.49 -4.26
C GLY A 161 -15.48 -10.82 -4.27
N LEU A 162 -16.35 -9.89 -4.68
CA LEU A 162 -17.78 -10.13 -4.77
C LEU A 162 -18.17 -10.72 -6.13
N PRO A 163 -19.10 -11.69 -6.16
CA PRO A 163 -19.76 -12.13 -7.38
C PRO A 163 -20.37 -10.97 -8.18
N GLU A 164 -20.40 -11.08 -9.50
CA GLU A 164 -20.82 -10.00 -10.40
C GLU A 164 -22.28 -9.56 -10.14
N ASP A 165 -23.17 -10.51 -9.89
CA ASP A 165 -24.57 -10.30 -9.52
C ASP A 165 -24.71 -9.50 -8.23
N GLN A 166 -23.94 -9.86 -7.19
CA GLN A 166 -23.92 -9.12 -5.92
C GLN A 166 -23.33 -7.73 -6.09
N ARG A 167 -22.28 -7.59 -6.92
CA ARG A 167 -21.67 -6.30 -7.22
C ARG A 167 -22.66 -5.35 -7.91
N ILE A 168 -23.41 -5.84 -8.89
CA ILE A 168 -24.43 -5.05 -9.60
C ILE A 168 -25.52 -4.59 -8.64
N GLU A 169 -26.02 -5.49 -7.79
CA GLU A 169 -27.07 -5.15 -6.83
C GLU A 169 -26.56 -4.13 -5.79
N TRP A 170 -25.35 -4.33 -5.27
CA TRP A 170 -24.70 -3.40 -4.38
C TRP A 170 -24.54 -2.01 -5.00
N LEU A 171 -24.12 -1.92 -6.27
CA LEU A 171 -24.00 -0.64 -6.99
C LEU A 171 -25.35 0.05 -7.14
N ARG A 172 -26.39 -0.68 -7.52
CA ARG A 172 -27.76 -0.14 -7.61
C ARG A 172 -28.23 0.42 -6.28
N GLN A 173 -27.96 -0.28 -5.19
CA GLN A 173 -28.30 0.19 -3.84
C GLN A 173 -27.59 1.51 -3.52
N LYS A 174 -26.30 1.63 -3.85
CA LYS A 174 -25.52 2.87 -3.61
C LYS A 174 -25.97 4.03 -4.49
N GLU A 175 -26.29 3.77 -5.75
CA GLU A 175 -26.88 4.76 -6.66
C GLU A 175 -28.28 5.21 -6.22
N ALA A 176 -29.08 4.32 -5.62
CA ALA A 176 -30.38 4.65 -5.05
C ALA A 176 -30.24 5.54 -3.81
N ALA A 177 -29.25 5.27 -2.96
CA ALA A 177 -29.04 5.95 -1.69
C ALA A 177 -28.47 7.39 -1.81
N SER A 178 -27.72 7.71 -2.87
CA SER A 178 -27.07 9.02 -3.01
C SER A 178 -27.05 9.52 -4.45
N LEU A 179 -27.67 10.68 -4.69
CA LEU A 179 -27.63 11.36 -6.00
C LEU A 179 -26.20 11.69 -6.44
N ARG A 180 -25.33 12.09 -5.50
CA ARG A 180 -23.95 12.43 -5.81
C ARG A 180 -23.15 11.20 -6.24
N VAL A 181 -23.35 10.07 -5.55
CA VAL A 181 -22.71 8.79 -5.94
C VAL A 181 -23.23 8.34 -7.29
N ARG A 182 -24.54 8.43 -7.54
CA ARG A 182 -25.13 8.15 -8.87
C ARG A 182 -24.50 9.01 -9.97
N GLN A 183 -24.42 10.32 -9.76
CA GLN A 183 -23.77 11.24 -10.71
C GLN A 183 -22.28 10.92 -10.90
N TYR A 184 -21.59 10.52 -9.84
CA TYR A 184 -20.20 10.10 -9.91
C TYR A 184 -20.00 8.81 -10.71
N LEU A 185 -20.92 7.86 -10.61
CA LEU A 185 -20.86 6.59 -11.34
C LEU A 185 -21.30 6.71 -12.79
N GLN A 186 -22.06 7.75 -13.16
CA GLN A 186 -22.45 7.98 -14.55
C GLN A 186 -21.23 8.07 -15.49
N GLY A 187 -21.21 7.16 -16.47
CA GLY A 187 -20.15 7.05 -17.49
C GLY A 187 -18.85 6.42 -16.99
N LEU A 188 -18.82 5.87 -15.78
CA LEU A 188 -17.64 5.22 -15.19
C LEU A 188 -17.70 3.71 -15.44
N SER A 189 -16.62 3.12 -15.97
CA SER A 189 -16.47 1.66 -16.03
C SER A 189 -15.74 1.17 -14.78
N LEU A 190 -16.30 0.16 -14.12
CA LEU A 190 -15.72 -0.51 -12.95
C LEU A 190 -15.13 -1.87 -13.33
N GLU A 191 -14.50 -1.95 -14.49
CA GLU A 191 -13.78 -3.14 -14.92
C GLU A 191 -12.47 -3.30 -14.13
N VAL A 192 -12.26 -4.51 -13.59
CA VAL A 192 -10.97 -4.89 -13.01
C VAL A 192 -10.07 -5.36 -14.14
N GLY A 193 -9.15 -4.50 -14.58
CA GLY A 193 -8.10 -4.90 -15.51
C GLY A 193 -7.10 -5.86 -14.86
N PRO A 194 -6.37 -6.69 -15.65
CA PRO A 194 -5.38 -7.63 -15.13
C PRO A 194 -4.18 -6.95 -14.47
N LEU A 195 -3.89 -5.70 -14.87
CA LEU A 195 -2.83 -4.87 -14.30
C LEU A 195 -3.39 -3.54 -13.83
N PRO A 196 -2.82 -2.98 -12.75
CA PRO A 196 -3.23 -1.67 -12.30
C PRO A 196 -2.94 -0.61 -13.36
N ARG A 197 -3.93 0.19 -13.75
CA ARG A 197 -3.69 1.31 -14.71
C ARG A 197 -2.90 2.43 -14.04
N PHE A 198 -3.01 2.53 -12.71
CA PHE A 198 -2.26 3.46 -11.89
C PHE A 198 -1.39 2.70 -10.90
N SER A 199 -0.08 2.95 -10.93
CA SER A 199 0.85 2.31 -9.99
C SER A 199 0.65 2.88 -8.58
N PRO A 200 0.49 2.03 -7.54
CA PRO A 200 0.68 2.46 -6.16
C PRO A 200 2.08 3.04 -5.96
N TYR A 201 2.22 3.81 -4.90
CA TYR A 201 3.49 4.39 -4.50
C TYR A 201 4.42 3.30 -3.91
N PRO A 202 5.73 3.37 -4.16
CA PRO A 202 6.38 4.39 -4.98
C PRO A 202 6.26 4.08 -6.46
N ALA A 203 5.87 5.11 -7.21
CA ALA A 203 5.77 4.99 -8.65
C ALA A 203 7.16 4.72 -9.24
N PRO A 204 7.27 3.99 -10.38
CA PRO A 204 8.55 3.76 -11.05
C PRO A 204 9.36 5.05 -11.30
N ASP A 205 8.68 6.16 -11.57
CA ASP A 205 9.34 7.46 -11.78
C ASP A 205 9.87 8.10 -10.49
N TYR A 206 9.20 7.89 -9.34
CA TYR A 206 9.73 8.31 -8.04
C TYR A 206 11.07 7.62 -7.79
N PHE A 207 11.13 6.32 -8.06
CA PHE A 207 12.35 5.55 -7.88
C PHE A 207 13.45 5.92 -8.86
N ARG A 208 13.12 6.17 -10.14
CA ARG A 208 14.09 6.69 -11.11
C ARG A 208 14.68 8.02 -10.65
N LEU A 209 13.85 8.90 -10.10
CA LEU A 209 14.29 10.17 -9.54
C LEU A 209 15.22 9.95 -8.34
N GLN A 210 14.87 9.07 -7.40
CA GLN A 210 15.72 8.73 -6.25
C GLN A 210 17.05 8.11 -6.68
N CYS A 211 17.04 7.24 -7.71
CA CYS A 211 18.27 6.67 -8.28
C CYS A 211 19.19 7.77 -8.80
N LYS A 212 18.63 8.74 -9.52
CA LYS A 212 19.39 9.89 -10.06
C LYS A 212 19.95 10.78 -8.95
N ILE A 213 19.14 11.10 -7.93
CA ILE A 213 19.54 11.95 -6.80
C ILE A 213 20.66 11.30 -5.98
N ARG A 214 20.62 9.97 -5.84
CA ARG A 214 21.52 9.20 -4.96
C ARG A 214 22.67 8.51 -5.72
N GLU A 215 22.80 8.77 -7.02
CA GLU A 215 23.81 8.17 -7.90
C GLU A 215 23.82 6.63 -7.89
N ILE A 216 22.64 6.04 -7.78
CA ILE A 216 22.44 4.58 -7.78
C ILE A 216 22.06 4.11 -9.19
N SER A 217 22.60 2.98 -9.65
CA SER A 217 22.24 2.41 -10.95
C SER A 217 20.77 1.95 -11.00
N PHE A 218 20.08 2.21 -12.11
CA PHE A 218 18.70 1.76 -12.31
C PHE A 218 18.56 0.24 -12.26
N GLN A 219 19.61 -0.51 -12.68
CA GLN A 219 19.62 -1.97 -12.60
C GLN A 219 19.63 -2.46 -11.15
N THR A 220 20.41 -1.80 -10.28
CA THR A 220 20.44 -2.07 -8.84
C THR A 220 19.05 -1.86 -8.23
N PHE A 221 18.37 -0.78 -8.63
CA PHE A 221 17.01 -0.50 -8.18
C PHE A 221 15.99 -1.54 -8.68
N LYS A 222 16.01 -1.87 -9.97
CA LYS A 222 15.09 -2.86 -10.57
C LYS A 222 15.22 -4.22 -9.86
N ASN A 223 16.45 -4.64 -9.58
CA ASN A 223 16.71 -5.88 -8.84
C ASN A 223 16.09 -5.85 -7.43
N ILE A 224 16.01 -4.69 -6.77
CA ILE A 224 15.45 -4.58 -5.42
C ILE A 224 13.93 -4.70 -5.39
N MET A 225 13.26 -4.22 -6.44
CA MET A 225 11.81 -4.25 -6.57
C MET A 225 11.29 -5.59 -7.08
N GLU A 226 12.05 -6.25 -7.97
CA GLU A 226 11.61 -7.48 -8.64
C GLU A 226 12.09 -8.76 -7.92
N LYS A 227 13.22 -8.70 -7.20
CA LYS A 227 13.77 -9.83 -6.43
C LYS A 227 13.62 -9.60 -4.94
#